data_AF-A0A453L0V1-F1
#
_entry.id   AF-A0A453L0V1-F1
#
_cell.length_a   1.000
_cell.length_b   1.000
_cell.length_c   1.000
_cell.angle_alpha   90.00
_cell.angle_beta   90.00
_cell.angle_gamma   90.00
#
_symmetry.space_group_name_H-M   'P 1'
#
loop_
_entity.id
_entity.type
_entity.pdbx_description
1 polymer ?
#
loop_
_entity_poly.entity_id
_entity_poly.type
_entity_poly.pdbx_seq_one_letter_code
_entity_poly.pdbx_strand_id
1 'polypeptide(L)'
;MTVMEKAAFSFNTSYVKPKVFYETYKGGVPLVANWVIRPWTCKAAKKNMSSYACVSSHSACVDSTTNDPGYHCKCSNGYKGNPYIKAGCQGTFLLPAFCLTYIFHHLV
;
A
#
# COMPACT_ATOMS: atom_id res chain seq x y z
N MET A 1 -2.69 -10.03 -11.68
CA MET A 1 -1.45 -10.82 -11.52
C MET A 1 -0.91 -10.51 -10.15
N THR A 2 -0.67 -11.51 -9.31
CA THR A 2 -0.04 -11.30 -8.00
C THR A 2 1.47 -11.40 -8.17
N VAL A 3 2.19 -10.47 -7.56
CA VAL A 3 3.65 -10.36 -7.65
C VAL A 3 4.19 -10.53 -6.24
N MET A 4 5.27 -11.30 -6.14
CA MET A 4 5.98 -11.49 -4.88
C MET A 4 7.31 -10.77 -4.99
N GLU A 5 7.75 -10.18 -3.89
CA GLU A 5 9.07 -9.57 -3.86
C GLU A 5 10.14 -10.68 -3.93
N LYS A 6 11.05 -10.58 -4.90
CA LYS A 6 12.13 -11.55 -5.08
C LYS A 6 13.02 -11.68 -3.84
N ALA A 7 13.22 -10.60 -3.09
CA ALA A 7 14.01 -10.61 -1.85
C ALA A 7 13.26 -11.27 -0.68
N ALA A 8 11.92 -11.25 -0.68
CA ALA A 8 11.10 -11.84 0.37
C ALA A 8 10.72 -13.31 0.08
N PHE A 9 10.74 -13.72 -1.18
CA PHE A 9 10.35 -15.07 -1.59
C PHE A 9 11.20 -15.58 -2.76
N SER A 10 11.92 -16.68 -2.52
CA SER A 10 12.59 -17.44 -3.58
C SER A 10 11.76 -18.69 -3.87
N PHE A 11 11.14 -18.77 -5.05
CA PHE A 11 10.32 -19.91 -5.43
C PHE A 11 11.17 -21.19 -5.65
N ASN A 12 10.67 -22.31 -5.14
CA ASN A 12 11.15 -23.66 -5.44
C ASN A 12 9.95 -24.53 -5.82
N THR A 13 10.14 -25.47 -6.76
CA THR A 13 9.09 -26.40 -7.18
C THR A 13 8.58 -27.28 -6.05
N SER A 14 9.38 -27.51 -5.00
CA SER A 14 8.96 -28.23 -3.80
C SER A 14 7.79 -27.56 -3.07
N TYR A 15 7.64 -26.24 -3.18
CA TYR A 15 6.58 -25.47 -2.53
C TYR A 15 5.20 -25.67 -3.18
N VAL A 16 5.13 -26.33 -4.34
CA VAL A 16 3.85 -26.81 -4.89
C VAL A 16 3.21 -27.83 -3.93
N LYS A 17 4.00 -28.52 -3.10
CA LYS A 17 3.49 -29.40 -2.04
C LYS A 17 3.14 -28.58 -0.79
N PRO A 18 1.86 -28.56 -0.34
CA PRO A 18 1.41 -27.71 0.76
C PRO A 18 2.19 -27.87 2.07
N LYS A 19 2.58 -29.12 2.40
CA LYS A 19 3.34 -29.44 3.62
C LYS A 19 4.70 -28.73 3.65
N VAL A 20 5.43 -28.74 2.54
CA VAL A 20 6.77 -28.13 2.44
C VAL A 20 6.67 -26.61 2.49
N PHE A 21 5.67 -26.03 1.81
CA PHE A 21 5.41 -24.60 1.89
C PHE A 21 5.04 -24.17 3.32
N TYR A 22 4.18 -24.92 3.99
CA TYR A 22 3.78 -24.65 5.37
C TYR A 22 4.97 -24.77 6.34
N GLU A 23 5.79 -25.81 6.21
CA GLU A 23 6.99 -25.97 7.05
C GLU A 23 8.01 -24.85 6.83
N THR A 24 8.18 -24.38 5.59
CA THR A 24 9.19 -23.37 5.24
C THR A 24 8.74 -21.94 5.59
N TYR A 25 7.52 -21.58 5.21
CA TYR A 25 7.00 -20.21 5.30
C TYR A 25 5.88 -20.07 6.34
N LYS A 26 5.59 -21.10 7.13
CA LYS A 26 4.49 -21.12 8.10
C LYS A 26 3.13 -20.77 7.46
N GLY A 27 2.99 -21.10 6.17
CA GLY A 27 1.81 -20.81 5.38
C GLY A 27 1.66 -19.34 4.95
N GLY A 28 2.65 -18.48 5.16
CA GLY A 28 2.54 -17.04 4.91
C GLY A 28 3.73 -16.44 4.18
N VAL A 29 3.45 -15.69 3.12
CA VAL A 29 4.46 -14.98 2.30
C VAL A 29 3.91 -13.62 1.90
N PRO A 30 4.74 -12.56 1.87
CA PRO A 30 4.28 -11.24 1.45
C PRO A 30 3.85 -11.26 -0.02
N LEU A 31 2.57 -10.97 -0.26
CA LEU A 31 1.99 -10.91 -1.60
C LEU A 31 1.62 -9.46 -1.93
N VAL A 32 2.11 -8.97 -3.07
CA VAL A 32 1.69 -7.68 -3.64
C VAL A 32 0.83 -7.99 -4.84
N ALA A 33 -0.48 -7.77 -4.76
CA ALA A 33 -1.28 -7.83 -5.98
C ALA A 33 -0.90 -6.62 -6.86
N ASN A 34 -0.71 -6.85 -8.17
CA ASN A 34 -0.55 -5.79 -9.15
C ASN A 34 -1.87 -5.64 -9.91
N TRP A 35 -2.50 -4.47 -9.80
CA TRP A 35 -3.80 -4.19 -10.41
C TRP A 35 -3.93 -2.73 -10.82
N VAL A 36 -4.87 -2.49 -11.74
CA VAL A 36 -5.32 -1.17 -12.16
C VAL A 36 -6.84 -1.15 -12.12
N ILE A 37 -7.42 -0.04 -11.68
CA ILE A 37 -8.85 0.20 -11.72
C ILE A 37 -9.19 0.81 -13.07
N ARG A 38 -10.07 0.13 -13.79
CA ARG A 38 -10.53 0.52 -15.13
C ARG A 38 -12.02 0.87 -15.09
N PRO A 39 -12.55 1.57 -16.11
CA PRO A 39 -11.87 2.13 -17.29
C PRO A 39 -11.46 3.60 -17.14
N TRP A 40 -11.43 4.14 -15.92
CA TRP A 40 -11.33 5.57 -15.68
C TRP A 40 -9.89 6.03 -15.45
N THR A 41 -9.53 7.22 -15.93
CA THR A 41 -8.34 7.93 -15.46
C THR A 41 -8.61 8.57 -14.10
N CYS A 42 -7.56 9.00 -13.40
CA CYS A 42 -7.67 9.76 -12.16
C CYS A 42 -8.60 10.97 -12.29
N LYS A 43 -8.47 11.72 -13.40
CA LYS A 43 -9.31 12.89 -13.67
C LYS A 43 -10.79 12.51 -13.80
N ALA A 44 -11.09 11.39 -14.47
CA ALA A 44 -12.46 10.92 -14.63
C ALA A 44 -13.02 10.33 -13.32
N ALA A 45 -12.23 9.52 -12.62
CA ALA A 45 -12.63 8.85 -11.38
C ALA A 45 -12.97 9.85 -10.27
N LYS A 46 -12.20 10.94 -10.13
CA LYS A 46 -12.47 12.00 -9.14
C LYS A 46 -13.78 12.76 -9.36
N LYS A 47 -14.41 12.66 -10.54
CA LYS A 47 -15.73 13.27 -10.79
C LYS A 47 -16.86 12.52 -10.10
N ASN A 48 -16.68 11.23 -9.83
CA ASN A 48 -17.66 10.41 -9.13
C ASN A 48 -17.05 9.86 -7.83
N MET A 49 -17.17 10.64 -6.76
CA MET A 49 -16.64 10.27 -5.45
C MET A 49 -17.29 9.02 -4.86
N SER A 50 -18.49 8.61 -5.31
CA SER A 50 -19.14 7.39 -4.84
C SER A 50 -18.43 6.11 -5.33
N SER A 51 -17.78 6.16 -6.49
CA SER A 51 -17.05 5.03 -7.09
C SER A 51 -15.53 5.20 -7.04
N TYR A 52 -15.04 6.31 -6.49
CA TYR A 52 -13.62 6.59 -6.37
C TYR A 52 -12.96 5.70 -5.30
N ALA A 53 -11.90 4.99 -5.68
CA ALA A 53 -11.33 3.93 -4.85
C ALA A 53 -10.27 4.40 -3.85
N CYS A 54 -9.63 5.56 -4.06
CA CYS A 54 -8.58 6.05 -3.16
C CYS A 54 -9.23 6.77 -1.97
N VAL A 55 -9.74 5.99 -1.03
CA VAL A 55 -10.59 6.47 0.07
C VAL A 55 -9.82 6.84 1.33
N SER A 56 -8.52 6.53 1.42
CA SER A 56 -7.71 6.95 2.56
C SER A 56 -7.37 8.44 2.49
N SER A 57 -7.40 9.11 3.64
CA SER A 57 -6.66 10.36 3.83
C SER A 57 -5.18 10.15 3.49
N HIS A 58 -4.53 11.17 2.94
CA HIS A 58 -3.14 11.09 2.47
C HIS A 58 -2.89 9.99 1.41
N SER A 59 -3.89 9.71 0.58
CA SER A 59 -3.72 8.91 -0.64
C SER A 59 -3.76 9.79 -1.89
N ALA A 60 -3.06 9.34 -2.92
CA ALA A 60 -2.99 9.93 -4.24
C ALA A 60 -3.45 8.91 -5.28
N CYS A 61 -4.11 9.44 -6.31
CA CYS A 61 -4.42 8.68 -7.52
C CYS A 61 -3.27 8.82 -8.51
N VAL A 62 -2.88 7.70 -9.11
CA VAL A 62 -1.82 7.63 -10.13
C VAL A 62 -2.40 6.93 -11.36
N ASP A 63 -2.36 7.62 -12.50
CA ASP A 63 -2.81 7.05 -13.77
C ASP A 63 -1.93 5.87 -14.18
N SER A 64 -2.54 4.88 -14.82
CA SER A 64 -1.84 3.76 -15.41
C SER A 64 -0.95 4.28 -16.55
N THR A 65 0.29 3.78 -16.63
CA THR A 65 1.21 4.10 -17.73
C THR A 65 1.00 3.22 -18.97
N THR A 66 0.02 2.31 -18.92
CA THR A 66 -0.37 1.48 -20.06
C THR A 66 -1.18 2.30 -21.07
N ASN A 67 -1.17 1.91 -22.35
CA ASN A 67 -1.97 2.56 -23.41
C ASN A 67 -3.49 2.57 -23.13
N ASP A 68 -3.96 1.76 -22.18
CA ASP A 68 -5.36 1.74 -21.77
C ASP A 68 -5.62 2.63 -20.53
N PRO A 69 -6.80 3.28 -20.47
CA PRO A 69 -7.17 4.10 -19.33
C PRO A 69 -7.41 3.25 -18.08
N GLY A 70 -6.81 3.69 -16.99
CA GLY A 70 -6.96 3.10 -15.66
C GLY A 70 -6.15 3.88 -14.64
N TYR A 71 -6.34 3.59 -13.36
CA TYR A 71 -5.58 4.20 -12.27
C TYR A 71 -5.34 3.23 -11.12
N HIS A 72 -4.39 3.57 -10.25
CA HIS A 72 -4.22 2.93 -8.96
C HIS A 72 -4.04 3.98 -7.86
N CYS A 73 -4.10 3.54 -6.62
CA CYS A 73 -3.98 4.40 -5.46
C CYS A 73 -2.63 4.16 -4.78
N LYS A 74 -2.01 5.22 -4.32
CA LYS A 74 -0.73 5.21 -3.61
C LYS A 74 -0.82 6.11 -2.39
N CYS A 75 -0.20 5.75 -1.27
CA CYS A 75 -0.06 6.70 -0.17
C CYS A 75 0.88 7.85 -0.56
N SER A 76 0.54 9.06 -0.13
CA SER A 76 1.38 10.24 -0.29
C SER A 76 2.73 10.07 0.40
N ASN A 77 3.73 10.85 -0.03
CA ASN A 77 5.07 10.80 0.56
C ASN A 77 5.03 10.98 2.08
N GLY A 78 5.74 10.12 2.82
CA GLY A 78 5.74 10.09 4.30
C GLY A 78 4.69 9.17 4.93
N TYR A 79 3.74 8.65 4.13
CA TYR A 79 2.68 7.76 4.59
C TYR A 79 2.87 6.35 4.02
N LYS A 80 2.54 5.34 4.83
CA LYS A 80 2.58 3.92 4.44
C LYS A 80 1.26 3.22 4.78
N GLY A 81 0.98 2.11 4.10
CA GLY A 81 -0.21 1.29 4.31
C GLY A 81 -1.08 1.18 3.07
N ASN A 82 -2.38 0.97 3.25
CA ASN A 82 -3.31 0.66 2.17
C ASN A 82 -4.19 1.86 1.81
N PRO A 83 -3.99 2.50 0.64
CA PRO A 83 -4.74 3.69 0.24
C PRO A 83 -6.22 3.43 -0.14
N TYR A 84 -6.60 2.15 -0.28
CA TYR A 84 -7.96 1.70 -0.60
C TYR A 84 -8.85 1.49 0.64
N ILE A 85 -8.28 1.67 1.85
CA ILE A 85 -8.99 1.53 3.12
C ILE A 85 -9.04 2.91 3.78
N LYS A 86 -10.18 3.27 4.37
CA LYS A 86 -10.29 4.53 5.13
C LYS A 86 -9.25 4.55 6.26
N ALA A 87 -8.53 5.66 6.40
CA ALA A 87 -7.39 5.79 7.33
C ALA A 87 -6.28 4.71 7.15
N GLY A 88 -6.20 4.09 5.97
CA GLY A 88 -5.23 3.04 5.69
C GLY A 88 -3.82 3.56 5.38
N CYS A 89 -3.67 4.82 4.98
CA CYS A 89 -2.38 5.49 4.89
C CYS A 89 -2.06 6.15 6.24
N GLN A 90 -1.14 5.55 6.97
CA GLN A 90 -0.69 6.02 8.27
C GLN A 90 0.62 6.78 8.10
N GLY A 91 0.69 7.99 8.69
CA GLY A 91 1.89 8.79 8.68
C GLY A 91 2.96 8.09 9.50
N THR A 92 4.18 8.07 8.99
CA THR A 92 5.32 7.80 9.86
C THR A 92 5.41 9.04 10.74
N PHE A 93 4.96 8.97 11.99
CA PHE A 93 5.22 10.02 12.97
C PHE A 93 6.75 10.12 13.13
N LEU A 94 7.39 10.89 12.26
CA LEU A 94 8.57 11.63 12.66
C LEU A 94 8.03 12.51 13.77
N LEU A 95 8.27 12.11 15.01
CA LEU A 95 8.02 12.93 16.18
C LEU A 95 8.43 14.35 15.79
N PRO A 96 7.49 15.28 15.68
CA PRO A 96 7.87 16.63 15.35
C PRO A 96 8.70 17.08 16.57
N ALA A 97 9.73 17.89 16.36
CA ALA A 97 10.62 18.37 17.43
C ALA A 97 9.88 18.94 18.66
N PHE A 98 8.57 19.17 18.55
CA PHE A 98 7.62 19.46 19.63
C PHE A 98 7.53 18.41 20.74
N CYS A 99 7.90 17.13 20.51
CA CYS A 99 7.97 16.17 21.61
C CYS A 99 9.18 16.43 22.52
N LEU A 100 10.29 16.93 21.96
CA LEU A 100 11.43 17.38 22.77
C LEU A 100 11.04 18.58 23.63
N THR A 101 10.31 19.57 23.09
CA THR A 101 9.88 20.73 23.90
C THR A 101 8.92 20.35 25.03
N TYR A 102 8.08 19.33 24.84
CA TYR A 102 7.17 18.83 25.87
C TYR A 102 7.91 18.08 26.98
N ILE A 103 8.99 17.36 26.64
CA ILE A 103 9.88 16.70 27.60
C ILE A 103 10.69 17.74 28.40
N PHE A 104 11.22 18.79 27.76
CA PHE A 104 11.96 19.86 28.44
C PHE A 104 11.09 20.73 29.38
N HIS A 105 9.80 20.94 29.05
CA HIS A 105 8.87 21.69 29.92
C HIS A 105 8.38 20.92 31.16
N HIS A 106 8.53 19.60 31.18
CA HIS A 106 8.07 18.74 32.28
C HIS A 106 9.22 18.12 33.11
N LEU A 107 10.48 18.38 32.74
CA LEU A 107 11.69 17.92 33.44
C LEU A 107 12.59 19.06 33.95
N VAL A 108 12.14 20.31 33.85
CA VAL A 108 12.73 21.49 34.52
C VAL A 108 11.63 22.27 35.22
#